data_AF-U2WRP9-F1
#
_entry.id   AF-U2WRP9-F1
#
_cell.length_a   1.000
_cell.length_b   1.000
_cell.length_c   1.000
_cell.angle_alpha   90.00
_cell.angle_beta   90.00
_cell.angle_gamma   90.00
#
_symmetry.space_group_name_H-M   'P 1'
#
loop_
_entity.id
_entity.type
_entity.pdbx_description
1 polymer ?
#
loop_
_entity_poly.entity_id
_entity_poly.type
_entity_poly.pdbx_seq_one_letter_code
_entity_poly.pdbx_strand_id
1 'polypeptide(L)'
;MYLPAFLFDIFCSRVAREFITGSLSSPDTYAKKYSEEVGDEYSPVSEALYVGAATEIVQFLSEIEAGEDAVYYLDCFAYNRLYFSNMNVERKMKPMFGSILDPDKEEEYKADITVKNFKAFVFNLRSDPGKKAPTGWEITEEEHLEKFKELFEKTVSVLDGL
;
A
#
# COMPACT_ATOMS: atom_id res chain seq x y z
N MET A 1 -8.41 -10.83 -14.58
CA MET A 1 -7.65 -11.40 -13.44
C MET A 1 -7.05 -10.20 -12.75
N TYR A 2 -7.55 -9.87 -11.58
CA TYR A 2 -7.40 -8.56 -10.95
C TYR A 2 -6.33 -8.59 -9.87
N LEU A 3 -5.73 -7.43 -9.61
CA LEU A 3 -4.80 -7.24 -8.50
C LEU A 3 -5.50 -7.61 -7.17
N PRO A 4 -4.88 -8.39 -6.28
CA PRO A 4 -5.48 -8.67 -4.99
C PRO A 4 -5.72 -7.40 -4.18
N ALA A 5 -6.89 -7.27 -3.56
CA ALA A 5 -7.28 -6.03 -2.88
C ALA A 5 -6.29 -5.61 -1.77
N PHE A 6 -5.72 -6.58 -1.04
CA PHE A 6 -4.71 -6.28 -0.02
C PHE A 6 -3.42 -5.71 -0.60
N LEU A 7 -3.10 -6.08 -1.84
CA LEU A 7 -1.90 -5.63 -2.54
C LEU A 7 -2.10 -4.22 -3.09
N PHE A 8 -3.31 -3.93 -3.58
CA PHE A 8 -3.73 -2.56 -3.88
C PHE A 8 -3.64 -1.65 -2.64
N ASP A 9 -4.12 -2.12 -1.48
CA ASP A 9 -4.01 -1.36 -0.22
C ASP A 9 -2.55 -1.03 0.13
N ILE A 10 -1.64 -2.00 -0.01
CA ILE A 10 -0.20 -1.82 0.19
C ILE A 10 0.34 -0.76 -0.77
N PHE A 11 0.01 -0.86 -2.06
CA PHE A 11 0.49 0.09 -3.06
C PHE A 11 -0.01 1.52 -2.81
N CYS A 12 -1.28 1.70 -2.44
CA CYS A 12 -1.80 3.01 -2.03
C CYS A 12 -1.06 3.59 -0.83
N SER A 13 -0.72 2.77 0.18
CA SER A 13 0.06 3.22 1.33
C SER A 13 1.48 3.63 0.93
N ARG A 14 2.08 2.91 -0.02
CA ARG A 14 3.39 3.23 -0.56
C ARG A 14 3.40 4.52 -1.38
N VAL A 15 2.40 4.75 -2.23
CA VAL A 15 2.24 6.02 -2.95
C VAL A 15 2.13 7.19 -1.96
N ALA A 16 1.29 7.05 -0.93
CA ALA A 16 1.16 8.08 0.11
C ALA A 16 2.49 8.32 0.86
N ARG A 17 3.20 7.26 1.22
CA ARG A 17 4.49 7.34 1.92
C ARG A 17 5.53 8.03 1.06
N GLU A 18 5.67 7.61 -0.18
CA GLU A 18 6.64 8.20 -1.12
C GLU A 18 6.32 9.66 -1.40
N PHE A 19 5.05 10.02 -1.50
CA PHE A 19 4.64 11.42 -1.62
C PHE A 19 5.02 12.25 -0.39
N ILE A 20 4.79 11.74 0.83
CA ILE A 20 5.16 12.43 2.08
C ILE A 20 6.68 12.61 2.20
N THR A 21 7.45 11.58 1.85
CA THR A 21 8.93 11.59 1.99
C THR A 21 9.66 12.18 0.78
N GLY A 22 8.94 12.34 -0.32
CA GLY A 22 9.47 12.71 -1.61
C GLY A 22 9.54 14.22 -1.81
N SER A 23 10.03 14.61 -2.99
CA SER A 23 10.20 16.03 -3.36
C SER A 23 9.17 16.53 -4.37
N LEU A 24 8.29 15.66 -4.88
CA LEU A 24 7.30 16.05 -5.87
C LEU A 24 6.07 16.65 -5.21
N SER A 25 5.44 17.62 -5.89
CA SER A 25 4.27 18.33 -5.37
C SER A 25 2.95 17.58 -5.53
N SER A 26 2.95 16.40 -6.18
CA SER A 26 1.75 15.61 -6.47
C SER A 26 2.03 14.11 -6.37
N PRO A 27 1.05 13.27 -5.99
CA PRO A 27 1.21 11.82 -5.93
C PRO A 27 1.24 11.12 -7.30
N ASP A 28 0.89 11.80 -8.40
CA ASP A 28 0.71 11.22 -9.75
C ASP A 28 1.93 10.42 -10.23
N THR A 29 3.13 11.01 -10.22
CA THR A 29 4.34 10.31 -10.67
C THR A 29 4.68 9.09 -9.81
N TYR A 30 4.38 9.15 -8.51
CA TYR A 30 4.51 7.99 -7.62
C TYR A 30 3.47 6.92 -7.97
N ALA A 31 2.21 7.30 -8.20
CA ALA A 31 1.13 6.39 -8.59
C ALA A 31 1.36 5.71 -9.94
N LYS A 32 1.89 6.44 -10.92
CA LYS A 32 2.17 5.96 -12.27
C LYS A 32 3.06 4.72 -12.26
N LYS A 33 4.15 4.69 -11.49
CA LYS A 33 5.03 3.51 -11.43
C LYS A 33 4.31 2.25 -10.90
N TYR A 34 3.36 2.39 -9.95
CA TYR A 34 2.55 1.27 -9.47
C TYR A 34 1.51 0.83 -10.51
N SER A 35 0.91 1.77 -11.25
CA SER A 35 -0.02 1.46 -12.34
C SER A 35 0.68 0.69 -13.47
N GLU A 36 1.91 1.07 -13.82
CA GLU A 36 2.72 0.42 -14.85
C GLU A 36 3.13 -1.02 -14.45
N GLU A 37 3.64 -1.21 -13.23
CA GLU A 37 4.10 -2.53 -12.74
C GLU A 37 2.98 -3.59 -12.73
N VAL A 38 1.76 -3.18 -12.39
CA VAL A 38 0.61 -4.09 -12.28
C VAL A 38 0.17 -4.65 -13.63
N GLY A 39 0.46 -3.93 -14.73
CA GLY A 39 0.00 -4.28 -16.07
C GLY A 39 0.58 -5.58 -16.64
N ASP A 40 1.65 -6.11 -16.05
CA ASP A 40 2.32 -7.31 -16.56
C ASP A 40 1.66 -8.63 -16.13
N GLU A 41 1.11 -8.68 -14.91
CA GLU A 41 0.51 -9.91 -14.33
C GLU A 41 -1.00 -9.79 -14.04
N TYR A 42 -1.50 -8.56 -13.92
CA TYR A 42 -2.87 -8.27 -13.56
C TYR A 42 -3.55 -7.43 -14.64
N SER A 43 -4.87 -7.36 -14.58
CA SER A 43 -5.62 -6.36 -15.35
C SER A 43 -5.15 -4.95 -14.96
N PRO A 44 -4.97 -4.04 -15.94
CA PRO A 44 -4.47 -2.70 -15.67
C PRO A 44 -5.29 -1.97 -14.60
N VAL A 45 -4.60 -1.40 -13.62
CA VAL A 45 -5.22 -0.57 -12.56
C VAL A 45 -4.98 0.89 -12.91
N SER A 46 -6.06 1.67 -12.97
CA SER A 46 -5.99 3.09 -13.28
C SER A 46 -5.17 3.85 -12.25
N GLU A 47 -4.20 4.65 -12.71
CA GLU A 47 -3.40 5.58 -11.89
C GLU A 47 -4.30 6.45 -10.97
N ALA A 48 -5.46 6.88 -11.47
CA ALA A 48 -6.40 7.73 -10.73
C ALA A 48 -6.91 7.07 -9.43
N LEU A 49 -6.98 5.73 -9.38
CA LEU A 49 -7.38 5.01 -8.16
C LEU A 49 -6.31 5.12 -7.07
N TYR A 50 -5.03 5.01 -7.44
CA TYR A 50 -3.92 5.18 -6.51
C TYR A 50 -3.81 6.63 -6.04
N VAL A 51 -3.91 7.60 -6.97
CA VAL A 51 -3.88 9.04 -6.65
C VAL A 51 -5.02 9.41 -5.69
N GLY A 52 -6.25 8.96 -5.95
CA GLY A 52 -7.39 9.23 -5.10
C GLY A 52 -7.20 8.67 -3.69
N ALA A 53 -6.83 7.40 -3.57
CA ALA A 53 -6.60 6.77 -2.27
C ALA A 53 -5.45 7.43 -1.49
N ALA A 54 -4.31 7.69 -2.14
CA ALA A 54 -3.15 8.29 -1.51
C ALA A 54 -3.44 9.71 -1.02
N THR A 55 -4.16 10.51 -1.82
CA THR A 55 -4.56 11.87 -1.46
C THR A 55 -5.43 11.88 -0.20
N GLU A 56 -6.46 11.03 -0.15
CA GLU A 56 -7.35 10.93 1.01
C GLU A 56 -6.65 10.36 2.25
N ILE A 57 -5.71 9.42 2.08
CA ILE A 57 -4.86 8.90 3.16
C ILE A 57 -4.00 10.01 3.76
N VAL A 58 -3.32 10.80 2.92
CA VAL A 58 -2.45 11.91 3.36
C VAL A 58 -3.28 13.00 4.02
N GLN A 59 -4.45 13.32 3.46
CA GLN A 59 -5.38 14.26 4.08
C GLN A 59 -5.81 13.78 5.47
N PHE A 60 -6.19 12.51 5.62
CA PHE A 60 -6.56 11.95 6.91
C PHE A 60 -5.39 11.98 7.92
N LEU A 61 -4.17 11.67 7.49
CA LEU A 61 -2.97 11.77 8.32
C LEU A 61 -2.74 13.20 8.81
N SER A 62 -3.04 14.21 7.98
CA SER A 62 -3.02 15.62 8.36
C SER A 62 -4.14 15.97 9.36
N GLU A 63 -5.37 15.50 9.12
CA GLU A 63 -6.54 15.72 9.99
C GLU A 63 -6.33 15.18 11.42
N ILE A 64 -5.56 14.10 11.57
CA ILE A 64 -5.23 13.50 12.87
C ILE A 64 -3.89 13.97 13.44
N GLU A 65 -3.28 15.00 12.83
CA GLU A 65 -1.99 15.58 13.21
C GLU A 65 -0.88 14.53 13.36
N ALA A 66 -0.80 13.56 12.43
CA ALA A 66 0.12 12.44 12.53
C ALA A 66 1.60 12.85 12.54
N GLY A 67 1.95 13.98 11.92
CA GLY A 67 3.32 14.51 11.91
C GLY A 67 4.37 13.47 11.50
N GLU A 68 5.38 13.28 12.34
CA GLU A 68 6.47 12.32 12.12
C GLU A 68 6.00 10.85 12.12
N ASP A 69 4.87 10.55 12.77
CA ASP A 69 4.30 9.20 12.83
C ASP A 69 3.59 8.80 11.52
N ALA A 70 3.42 9.72 10.56
CA ALA A 70 2.72 9.45 9.31
C ALA A 70 3.31 8.26 8.54
N VAL A 71 4.65 8.23 8.40
CA VAL A 71 5.37 7.11 7.76
C VAL A 71 5.18 5.82 8.53
N TYR A 72 5.23 5.88 9.87
CA TYR A 72 5.03 4.72 10.73
C TYR A 72 3.63 4.10 10.54
N TYR A 73 2.57 4.91 10.47
CA TYR A 73 1.22 4.40 10.20
C TYR A 73 1.10 3.71 8.84
N LEU A 74 1.75 4.26 7.81
CA LEU A 74 1.72 3.72 6.44
C LEU A 74 2.47 2.39 6.32
N ASP A 75 3.65 2.30 6.94
CA ASP A 75 4.45 1.07 6.97
C ASP A 75 3.75 -0.02 7.81
N CYS A 76 3.18 0.35 8.97
CA CYS A 76 2.39 -0.60 9.76
C CYS A 76 1.13 -1.08 9.04
N PHE A 77 0.48 -0.21 8.26
CA PHE A 77 -0.67 -0.61 7.44
C PHE A 77 -0.24 -1.59 6.34
N ALA A 78 0.84 -1.31 5.61
CA ALA A 78 1.35 -2.22 4.59
C ALA A 78 1.66 -3.61 5.16
N TYR A 79 2.39 -3.65 6.28
CA TYR A 79 2.66 -4.89 7.02
C TYR A 79 1.37 -5.61 7.39
N ASN A 80 0.39 -4.89 7.94
CA ASN A 80 -0.87 -5.50 8.36
C ASN A 80 -1.64 -6.09 7.18
N ARG A 81 -1.70 -5.41 6.04
CA ARG A 81 -2.40 -5.89 4.83
C ARG A 81 -1.74 -7.13 4.22
N LEU A 82 -0.41 -7.21 4.29
CA LEU A 82 0.34 -8.38 3.86
C LEU A 82 0.03 -9.59 4.75
N TYR A 83 0.22 -9.44 6.07
CA TYR A 83 0.20 -10.58 6.99
C TYR A 83 -1.18 -10.91 7.57
N PHE A 84 -2.19 -10.07 7.38
CA PHE A 84 -3.53 -10.29 7.94
C PHE A 84 -4.62 -10.10 6.89
N SER A 85 -5.51 -11.08 6.78
CA SER A 85 -6.67 -11.00 5.89
C SER A 85 -7.80 -10.17 6.52
N ASN A 86 -7.90 -10.21 7.85
CA ASN A 86 -8.85 -9.47 8.68
C ASN A 86 -8.22 -9.14 10.03
N MET A 87 -8.94 -8.37 10.85
CA MET A 87 -8.51 -8.09 12.22
C MET A 87 -8.24 -9.39 12.99
N ASN A 88 -6.99 -9.58 13.41
CA ASN A 88 -6.50 -10.78 14.14
C ASN A 88 -6.52 -12.10 13.36
N VAL A 89 -6.72 -12.07 12.03
CA VAL A 89 -6.69 -13.28 11.20
C VAL A 89 -5.45 -13.25 10.32
N GLU A 90 -4.45 -14.03 10.69
CA GLU A 90 -3.22 -14.18 9.90
C GLU A 90 -3.53 -14.72 8.49
N ARG A 91 -2.87 -14.16 7.49
CA ARG A 91 -2.91 -14.63 6.12
C ARG A 91 -2.12 -15.93 6.03
N LYS A 92 -2.68 -16.90 5.30
CA LYS A 92 -1.97 -18.14 4.99
C LYS A 92 -0.89 -17.85 3.93
N MET A 93 0.31 -17.49 4.39
CA MET A 93 1.44 -17.09 3.52
C MET A 93 1.92 -18.19 2.57
N LYS A 94 1.69 -19.46 2.93
CA LYS A 94 2.03 -20.64 2.12
C LYS A 94 0.76 -21.44 1.84
N PRO A 95 -0.08 -21.03 0.86
CA PRO A 95 -1.26 -21.79 0.46
C PRO A 95 -0.84 -23.15 -0.13
N MET A 96 -1.75 -24.14 -0.12
CA MET A 96 -1.46 -25.47 -0.68
C MET A 96 -1.33 -25.45 -2.21
N PHE A 97 -1.93 -24.46 -2.86
CA PHE A 97 -1.90 -24.23 -4.29
C PHE A 97 -1.69 -22.74 -4.52
N GLY A 98 -0.85 -22.42 -5.51
CA GLY A 98 -0.63 -21.03 -5.92
C GLY A 98 0.22 -20.22 -4.94
N SER A 99 0.11 -18.90 -5.07
CA SER A 99 0.75 -17.90 -4.22
C SER A 99 -0.28 -16.94 -3.63
N ILE A 100 0.08 -16.22 -2.57
CA ILE A 100 -0.74 -15.11 -2.06
C ILE A 100 -0.87 -13.95 -3.07
N LEU A 101 0.00 -13.94 -4.09
CA LEU A 101 0.04 -12.93 -5.15
C LEU A 101 -0.79 -13.33 -6.37
N ASP A 102 -1.39 -14.52 -6.35
CA ASP A 102 -2.23 -14.98 -7.46
C ASP A 102 -3.38 -13.98 -7.68
N PRO A 103 -3.74 -13.70 -8.94
CA PRO A 103 -4.75 -12.71 -9.22
C PRO A 103 -6.16 -13.16 -8.80
N ASP A 104 -6.97 -12.19 -8.38
CA ASP A 104 -8.38 -12.41 -8.06
C ASP A 104 -9.23 -12.52 -9.33
N LYS A 105 -10.35 -13.23 -9.23
CA LYS A 105 -11.30 -13.39 -10.34
C LYS A 105 -12.16 -12.15 -10.56
N GLU A 106 -12.40 -11.39 -9.51
CA GLU A 106 -13.24 -10.19 -9.50
C GLU A 106 -12.42 -8.97 -9.05
N GLU A 107 -12.83 -7.79 -9.50
CA GLU A 107 -12.22 -6.53 -9.06
C GLU A 107 -12.75 -6.15 -7.68
N GLU A 108 -11.98 -6.47 -6.63
CA GLU A 108 -12.36 -6.16 -5.25
C GLU A 108 -11.76 -4.85 -4.72
N TYR A 109 -10.68 -4.36 -5.33
CA TYR A 109 -10.04 -3.13 -4.90
C TYR A 109 -10.87 -1.89 -5.25
N LYS A 110 -10.93 -0.93 -4.31
CA LYS A 110 -11.47 0.41 -4.54
C LYS A 110 -10.72 1.42 -3.70
N ALA A 111 -10.55 2.64 -4.24
CA ALA A 111 -9.88 3.72 -3.53
C ALA A 111 -10.60 4.06 -2.21
N ASP A 112 -11.93 4.19 -2.22
CA ASP A 112 -12.71 4.52 -1.02
C ASP A 112 -12.68 3.41 0.05
N ILE A 113 -12.64 2.15 -0.38
CA ILE A 113 -12.49 0.99 0.53
C ILE A 113 -11.10 1.01 1.17
N THR A 114 -10.05 1.29 0.38
CA THR A 114 -8.67 1.38 0.85
C THR A 114 -8.54 2.46 1.93
N VAL A 115 -9.11 3.64 1.69
CA VAL A 115 -9.11 4.75 2.67
C VAL A 115 -9.86 4.35 3.95
N LYS A 116 -11.01 3.66 3.84
CA LYS A 116 -11.74 3.14 5.01
C LYS A 116 -10.91 2.13 5.79
N ASN A 117 -10.24 1.20 5.10
CA ASN A 117 -9.36 0.21 5.70
C ASN A 117 -8.20 0.89 6.44
N PHE A 118 -7.57 1.89 5.83
CA PHE A 118 -6.48 2.66 6.45
C PHE A 118 -6.95 3.39 7.71
N LYS A 119 -8.07 4.12 7.63
CA LYS A 119 -8.65 4.84 8.79
C LYS A 119 -8.96 3.86 9.93
N ALA A 120 -9.64 2.76 9.64
CA ALA A 120 -9.94 1.73 10.62
C ALA A 120 -8.66 1.15 11.24
N PHE A 121 -7.63 0.87 10.43
CA PHE A 121 -6.35 0.39 10.91
C PHE A 121 -5.68 1.38 11.88
N VAL A 122 -5.59 2.66 11.53
CA VAL A 122 -4.96 3.68 12.38
C VAL A 122 -5.67 3.80 13.73
N PHE A 123 -7.01 3.81 13.75
CA PHE A 123 -7.77 3.83 15.00
C PHE A 123 -7.54 2.57 15.85
N ASN A 124 -7.44 1.41 15.23
CA ASN A 124 -7.11 0.16 15.91
C ASN A 124 -5.68 0.18 16.46
N LEU A 125 -4.69 0.60 15.68
CA LEU A 125 -3.28 0.64 16.10
C LEU A 125 -3.06 1.57 17.30
N ARG A 126 -3.77 2.71 17.34
CA ARG A 126 -3.74 3.64 18.49
C ARG A 126 -4.36 3.03 19.75
N SER A 127 -5.29 2.10 19.59
CA SER A 127 -5.99 1.43 20.71
C SER A 127 -5.30 0.14 21.17
N ASP A 128 -4.60 -0.54 20.26
CA ASP A 128 -3.84 -1.77 20.50
C ASP A 128 -2.50 -1.72 19.73
N PRO A 129 -1.40 -1.35 20.41
CA PRO A 129 -0.06 -1.31 19.82
C PRO A 129 0.46 -2.67 19.34
N GLY A 130 -0.20 -3.78 19.68
CA GLY A 130 0.16 -5.12 19.19
C GLY A 130 -0.04 -5.32 17.69
N LYS A 131 -0.58 -4.32 16.98
CA LYS A 131 -0.80 -4.33 15.52
C LYS A 131 0.29 -3.64 14.70
N LYS A 132 1.35 -3.16 15.35
CA LYS A 132 2.46 -2.51 14.67
C LYS A 132 3.30 -3.49 13.87
N ALA A 133 3.94 -2.98 12.82
CA ALA A 133 5.02 -3.71 12.17
C ALA A 133 6.16 -3.97 13.17
N PRO A 134 6.88 -5.10 13.04
CA PRO A 134 8.11 -5.34 13.78
C PRO A 134 9.10 -4.20 13.57
N THR A 135 9.89 -3.90 14.60
CA THR A 135 10.97 -2.91 14.48
C THR A 135 11.96 -3.35 13.41
N GLY A 136 12.28 -2.45 12.48
CA GLY A 136 13.19 -2.73 11.36
C GLY A 136 12.53 -3.47 10.20
N TRP A 137 11.20 -3.64 10.18
CA TRP A 137 10.53 -4.17 9.00
C TRP A 137 10.63 -3.18 7.83
N GLU A 138 11.14 -3.66 6.71
CA GLU A 138 11.26 -2.92 5.46
C GLU A 138 10.59 -3.72 4.34
N ILE A 139 9.68 -3.07 3.60
CA ILE A 139 8.95 -3.72 2.51
C ILE A 139 9.87 -4.19 1.37
N THR A 140 11.03 -3.56 1.22
CA THR A 140 12.07 -3.90 0.23
C THR A 140 12.86 -5.16 0.59
N GLU A 141 12.78 -5.61 1.83
CA GLU A 141 13.40 -6.84 2.34
C GLU A 141 12.37 -7.98 2.53
N GLU A 142 11.11 -7.75 2.16
CA GLU A 142 10.01 -8.69 2.37
C GLU A 142 10.00 -9.82 1.32
N GLU A 143 10.32 -11.04 1.75
CA GLU A 143 10.40 -12.22 0.87
C GLU A 143 9.10 -12.48 0.11
N HIS A 144 7.95 -12.19 0.72
CA HIS A 144 6.65 -12.41 0.10
C HIS A 144 6.29 -11.38 -0.97
N LEU A 145 7.06 -10.30 -1.07
CA LEU A 145 6.88 -9.23 -2.05
C LEU A 145 8.14 -9.03 -2.93
N GLU A 146 9.07 -9.99 -2.94
CA GLU A 146 10.35 -9.90 -3.66
C GLU A 146 10.18 -9.46 -5.12
N LYS A 147 9.13 -9.93 -5.81
CA LYS A 147 8.85 -9.56 -7.20
C LYS A 147 8.60 -8.06 -7.41
N PHE A 148 8.15 -7.34 -6.37
CA PHE A 148 7.90 -5.91 -6.41
C PHE A 148 9.04 -5.08 -5.81
N LYS A 149 10.16 -5.71 -5.48
CA LYS A 149 11.30 -5.04 -4.86
C LYS A 149 11.80 -3.86 -5.71
N GLU A 150 11.99 -4.09 -7.02
CA GLU A 150 12.44 -3.04 -7.94
C GLU A 150 11.46 -1.86 -7.99
N LEU A 151 10.15 -2.14 -7.99
CA LEU A 151 9.10 -1.11 -7.89
C LEU A 151 9.22 -0.28 -6.60
N PHE A 152 9.46 -0.93 -5.45
CA PHE A 152 9.58 -0.23 -4.16
C PHE A 152 10.87 0.59 -4.04
N GLU A 153 11.96 0.14 -4.65
CA GLU A 153 13.26 0.83 -4.65
C GLU A 153 13.33 1.95 -5.70
N LYS A 154 12.52 1.88 -6.76
CA LYS A 154 12.49 2.88 -7.84
C LYS A 154 12.13 4.27 -7.30
N THR A 155 13.12 5.15 -7.29
CA THR A 155 12.94 6.58 -7.04
C THR A 155 12.38 7.26 -8.28
N VAL A 156 11.43 8.18 -8.10
CA VAL A 156 10.92 9.03 -9.17
C VAL A 156 11.35 10.47 -8.98
N SER A 157 11.50 11.17 -10.09
CA SER A 157 11.97 12.54 -10.20
C SER A 157 10.98 13.40 -10.98
N VAL A 158 11.21 14.72 -10.99
CA VAL A 158 10.38 15.66 -11.76
C VAL A 158 10.40 15.33 -13.26
N LEU A 159 11.49 14.75 -13.77
CA LEU A 159 11.62 14.40 -15.19
C LEU A 159 10.72 13.23 -15.59
N ASP A 160 10.30 12.39 -14.63
CA ASP A 160 9.44 11.22 -14.89
C ASP A 160 7.96 11.61 -15.04
N GLY A 161 7.61 12.85 -14.70
CA GLY A 161 6.27 13.43 -14.85
C GLY A 161 6.07 14.29 -16.10
N LEU A 162 7.10 14.40 -16.96
CA LEU A 162 7.07 15.16 -18.23
C LEU A 162 6.63 14.31 -19.44
#